data_AF-A0A0B1T3U8-F1
#
_entry.id   AF-A0A0B1T3U8-F1
#
_cell.length_a   1.000
_cell.length_b   1.000
_cell.length_c   1.000
_cell.angle_alpha   90.00
_cell.angle_beta   90.00
_cell.angle_gamma   90.00
#
_symmetry.space_group_name_H-M   'P 1'
#
loop_
_entity.id
_entity.type
_entity.pdbx_description
1 polymer ?
#
loop_
_entity_poly.entity_id
_entity_poly.type
_entity_poly.pdbx_seq_one_letter_code
_entity_poly.pdbx_strand_id
1 'polypeptide(L)'
;MVVLILFYAVFVVHHWLPVAITTSLSTVYIVIKILFFFSHKQGGLPQYLLVLTSFSVAWFELWLMPFKVLPGERRCEHSDSIRDDMSVSVRGSSFRETRPNQAVASRYISEDEFRSAMEFSSEDEGLRSYRNAPLRALREASEKVETHLRQARLGEWKVLKVKEPMVLQAPDSTYYVRADFGCSPQVLFDAAWKDVMRWNTQLVEARVIAIIDSVTDLYYSMTAPALKGYVSSRDFFDARRIHFDSAMQTYSGVFVSVESPACPVHANKKVVR
;
A
#
# COMPACT_ATOMS: atom_id res chain seq x y z
N MET A 1 -12.95 6.64 37.51
CA MET A 1 -11.84 7.40 36.89
C MET A 1 -10.49 6.72 37.12
N VAL A 2 -9.99 6.59 38.35
CA VAL A 2 -8.66 6.00 38.62
C VAL A 2 -8.54 4.53 38.21
N VAL A 3 -9.56 3.71 38.49
CA VAL A 3 -9.59 2.27 38.10
C VAL A 3 -9.59 2.09 36.57
N LEU A 4 -10.23 2.99 35.84
CA LEU A 4 -10.29 2.99 34.38
C LEU A 4 -8.94 3.37 33.75
N ILE A 5 -8.26 4.36 34.33
CA ILE A 5 -6.91 4.77 33.91
C ILE A 5 -5.91 3.64 34.19
N LEU A 6 -6.04 2.94 35.32
CA LEU A 6 -5.18 1.81 35.67
C LEU A 6 -5.38 0.62 34.70
N PHE A 7 -6.62 0.30 34.33
CA PHE A 7 -6.89 -0.70 33.31
C PHE A 7 -6.37 -0.31 31.93
N TYR A 8 -6.46 0.98 31.55
CA TYR A 8 -5.94 1.51 30.30
C TYR A 8 -4.41 1.38 30.22
N ALA A 9 -3.72 1.68 31.33
CA ALA A 9 -2.27 1.59 31.43
C ALA A 9 -1.74 0.15 31.45
N VAL A 10 -2.45 -0.77 32.11
CA VAL A 10 -2.01 -2.17 32.27
C VAL A 10 -2.24 -3.01 31.02
N PHE A 11 -3.27 -2.74 30.22
CA PHE A 11 -3.65 -3.63 29.12
C PHE A 11 -3.20 -3.19 27.71
N VAL A 12 -2.67 -1.98 27.49
CA VAL A 12 -2.28 -1.47 26.14
C VAL A 12 -3.33 -1.83 25.08
N VAL A 13 -4.62 -1.71 25.44
CA VAL A 13 -5.70 -2.15 24.56
C VAL A 13 -5.93 -1.06 23.53
N HIS A 14 -5.52 -1.37 22.30
CA HIS A 14 -5.75 -0.59 21.09
C HIS A 14 -7.25 -0.46 20.69
N HIS A 15 -8.18 -0.89 21.55
CA HIS A 15 -9.61 -0.93 21.28
C HIS A 15 -10.42 -0.09 22.27
N TRP A 16 -11.34 0.71 21.76
CA TRP A 16 -12.21 1.65 22.50
C TRP A 16 -13.33 0.97 23.33
N LEU A 17 -13.40 -0.35 23.23
CA LEU A 17 -14.45 -1.22 23.77
C LEU A 17 -14.60 -1.19 25.30
N PRO A 18 -13.52 -1.09 26.12
CA PRO A 18 -13.64 -1.05 27.59
C PRO A 18 -14.37 0.19 28.11
N VAL A 19 -14.22 1.34 27.45
CA VAL A 19 -14.87 2.59 27.86
C VAL A 19 -16.38 2.50 27.62
N ALA A 20 -16.79 1.99 26.46
CA ALA A 20 -18.20 1.83 26.11
C ALA A 20 -18.93 0.80 26.99
N ILE A 21 -18.26 -0.30 27.37
CA ILE A 21 -18.85 -1.29 28.28
C ILE A 21 -19.06 -0.67 29.66
N THR A 22 -18.08 0.05 30.20
CA THR A 22 -18.17 0.58 31.56
C THR A 22 -19.21 1.71 31.67
N THR A 23 -19.35 2.55 30.65
CA THR A 23 -20.42 3.56 30.61
C THR A 23 -21.79 2.92 30.45
N SER A 24 -21.94 1.93 29.56
CA SER A 24 -23.20 1.20 29.39
C SER A 24 -23.63 0.44 30.64
N LEU A 25 -22.70 -0.22 31.34
CA LEU A 25 -23.02 -0.93 32.57
C LEU A 25 -23.45 0.03 33.68
N SER A 26 -22.81 1.21 33.75
CA SER A 26 -23.17 2.24 34.73
C SER A 26 -24.53 2.88 34.47
N THR A 27 -24.93 3.09 33.20
CA THR A 27 -26.25 3.61 32.86
C THR A 27 -27.35 2.58 33.14
N VAL A 28 -27.14 1.32 32.75
CA VAL A 28 -28.10 0.23 33.03
C VAL A 28 -28.29 0.03 34.54
N TYR A 29 -27.22 0.10 35.33
CA TYR A 29 -27.31 -0.03 36.79
C TYR A 29 -28.14 1.09 37.44
N ILE A 30 -27.97 2.34 36.99
CA ILE A 30 -28.78 3.48 37.48
C ILE A 30 -30.24 3.30 37.09
N VAL A 31 -30.53 2.83 35.87
CA VAL A 31 -31.89 2.57 35.39
C VAL A 31 -32.58 1.51 36.24
N ILE A 32 -31.93 0.39 36.53
CA ILE A 32 -32.48 -0.67 37.39
C ILE A 32 -32.77 -0.13 38.79
N LYS A 33 -31.86 0.66 39.35
CA LYS A 33 -32.02 1.25 40.68
C LYS A 33 -33.21 2.22 40.73
N ILE A 34 -33.40 3.03 39.70
CA ILE A 34 -34.54 3.96 39.59
C ILE A 34 -35.86 3.21 39.47
N LEU A 35 -35.92 2.16 38.65
CA LEU A 35 -37.10 1.31 38.50
C LEU A 35 -37.48 0.62 39.82
N PHE A 36 -36.50 0.09 40.56
CA PHE A 36 -36.75 -0.57 41.84
C PHE A 36 -37.15 0.41 42.95
N PHE A 37 -36.61 1.63 42.95
CA PHE A 37 -36.88 2.63 44.00
C PHE A 37 -38.26 3.31 43.84
N PHE A 38 -38.77 3.43 42.62
CA PHE A 38 -40.08 4.07 42.35
C PHE A 38 -41.22 3.09 42.06
N SER A 39 -40.95 1.80 41.79
CA SER A 39 -41.99 0.77 41.67
C SER A 39 -42.81 0.58 42.95
N HIS A 40 -42.34 1.09 44.09
CA HIS A 40 -43.05 0.94 45.35
C HIS A 40 -44.25 1.90 45.51
N LYS A 41 -44.34 3.00 44.75
CA LYS A 41 -45.43 3.99 44.89
C LYS A 41 -45.83 4.63 43.55
N GLN A 42 -46.82 4.03 42.89
CA GLN A 42 -47.72 4.58 41.84
C GLN A 42 -47.19 4.79 40.39
N GLY A 43 -47.76 4.01 39.44
CA GLY A 43 -48.70 4.55 38.45
C GLY A 43 -48.24 5.11 37.09
N GLY A 44 -46.97 5.00 36.65
CA GLY A 44 -46.50 5.64 35.40
C GLY A 44 -45.64 4.78 34.44
N LEU A 45 -45.66 3.45 34.59
CA LEU A 45 -44.72 2.50 33.97
C LEU A 45 -44.50 2.64 32.44
N PRO A 46 -45.54 2.86 31.60
CA PRO A 46 -45.37 2.89 30.14
C PRO A 46 -44.59 4.10 29.61
N GLN A 47 -44.70 5.26 30.26
CA GLN A 47 -44.13 6.51 29.75
C GLN A 47 -42.61 6.57 29.95
N TYR A 48 -42.11 5.94 31.02
CA TYR A 48 -40.67 5.84 31.29
C TYR A 48 -39.98 4.78 30.43
N LEU A 49 -40.67 3.67 30.12
CA LEU A 49 -40.14 2.67 29.18
C LEU A 49 -39.91 3.28 27.80
N LEU A 50 -40.78 4.18 27.34
CA LEU A 50 -40.64 4.84 26.05
C LEU A 50 -39.40 5.76 26.00
N VAL A 51 -39.17 6.56 27.03
CA VAL A 51 -37.97 7.41 27.16
C VAL A 51 -36.69 6.56 27.31
N LEU A 52 -36.78 5.44 28.03
CA LEU A 52 -35.65 4.54 28.20
C LEU A 52 -35.30 3.79 26.90
N THR A 53 -36.30 3.35 26.14
CA THR A 53 -36.10 2.71 24.86
C THR A 53 -35.57 3.69 23.82
N SER A 54 -36.05 4.94 23.78
CA SER A 54 -35.52 5.94 22.85
C SER A 54 -34.07 6.31 23.16
N PHE A 55 -33.71 6.42 24.43
CA PHE A 55 -32.31 6.64 24.85
C PHE A 55 -31.41 5.44 24.50
N SER A 56 -31.89 4.22 24.72
CA SER A 56 -31.14 3.00 24.40
C SER A 56 -30.94 2.83 22.89
N VAL A 57 -31.95 3.18 22.09
CA VAL A 57 -31.87 3.16 20.62
C VAL A 57 -30.90 4.22 20.11
N ALA A 58 -30.93 5.45 20.65
CA ALA A 58 -29.95 6.49 20.28
C ALA A 58 -28.50 6.09 20.64
N TRP A 59 -28.31 5.37 21.75
CA TRP A 59 -27.00 4.84 22.11
C TRP A 59 -26.54 3.69 21.20
N PHE A 60 -27.48 2.85 20.76
CA PHE A 60 -27.21 1.79 19.80
C PHE A 60 -26.91 2.34 18.40
N GLU A 61 -27.59 3.40 17.97
CA GLU A 61 -27.30 4.14 16.74
C GLU A 61 -25.90 4.77 16.78
N LEU A 62 -25.47 5.32 17.92
CA LEU A 62 -24.10 5.81 18.11
C LEU A 62 -23.06 4.69 18.03
N TRP A 63 -23.41 3.47 18.46
CA TRP A 63 -22.55 2.29 18.35
C TRP A 63 -22.49 1.73 16.93
N LEU A 64 -23.57 1.87 16.16
CA LEU A 64 -23.64 1.48 14.76
C LEU A 64 -23.11 2.55 13.80
N MET A 65 -22.94 3.79 14.26
CA MET A 65 -22.29 4.84 13.48
C MET A 65 -20.83 4.41 13.21
N PRO A 66 -20.45 4.15 11.95
CA PRO A 66 -19.13 3.64 11.66
C PRO A 66 -18.09 4.74 11.95
N PHE A 67 -17.34 4.61 13.04
CA PHE A 67 -16.23 5.50 13.41
C PHE A 67 -15.01 5.32 12.49
N LYS A 68 -15.20 5.52 11.18
CA LYS A 68 -14.12 5.60 10.19
C LYS A 68 -13.48 6.99 10.11
N VAL A 69 -13.81 7.91 11.02
CA VAL A 69 -13.36 9.32 10.94
C VAL A 69 -12.26 9.70 11.95
N LEU A 70 -11.74 8.78 12.77
CA LEU A 70 -10.60 9.06 13.66
C LEU A 70 -9.30 8.22 13.48
N PRO A 71 -8.93 7.70 12.29
CA PRO A 71 -7.54 7.32 12.02
C PRO A 71 -6.72 8.42 11.32
N GLY A 72 -7.36 9.46 10.77
CA GLY A 72 -6.70 10.44 9.89
C GLY A 72 -5.83 11.47 10.61
N GLU A 73 -6.19 11.84 11.84
CA GLU A 73 -5.57 13.00 12.50
C GLU A 73 -4.23 12.66 13.16
N ARG A 74 -4.06 11.43 13.67
CA ARG A 74 -2.80 10.98 14.29
C ARG A 74 -1.66 10.70 13.31
N ARG A 75 -1.88 10.80 11.99
CA ARG A 75 -0.83 10.61 10.98
C ARG A 75 -0.25 11.92 10.43
N CYS A 76 -0.85 13.06 10.76
CA CYS A 76 -0.33 14.36 10.36
C CYS A 76 0.73 14.90 11.32
N GLU A 77 0.69 14.59 12.63
CA GLU A 77 1.74 15.07 13.56
C GLU A 77 3.09 14.34 13.44
N HIS A 78 3.12 13.10 12.91
CA HIS A 78 4.38 12.36 12.79
C HIS A 78 5.16 12.66 11.48
N SER A 79 4.55 13.38 10.53
CA SER A 79 5.22 13.72 9.26
C SER A 79 5.93 15.07 9.30
N ASP A 80 5.59 15.94 10.25
CA ASP A 80 6.22 17.26 10.36
C ASP A 80 7.53 17.24 11.16
N SER A 81 7.74 16.26 12.05
CA SER A 81 8.98 16.16 12.83
C SER A 81 10.18 15.56 12.07
N ILE A 82 9.95 14.86 10.95
CA ILE A 82 11.03 14.21 10.17
C ILE A 82 11.53 15.11 9.02
N ARG A 83 10.82 16.19 8.69
CA ARG A 83 11.16 17.07 7.56
C ARG A 83 12.22 18.14 7.88
N ASP A 84 12.46 18.43 9.15
CA ASP A 84 13.42 19.48 9.53
C ASP A 84 14.88 19.03 9.52
N ASP A 85 15.18 17.73 9.67
CA ASP A 85 16.56 17.28 9.93
C ASP A 85 17.39 16.90 8.68
N MET A 86 16.80 16.96 7.49
CA MET A 86 17.47 16.55 6.23
C MET A 86 17.51 17.65 5.16
N SER A 87 17.57 18.92 5.57
CA SER A 87 17.65 20.07 4.64
C SER A 87 18.98 20.82 4.66
N VAL A 88 19.98 20.35 5.42
CA VAL A 88 21.30 20.98 5.47
C VAL A 88 22.30 20.24 4.57
N SER A 89 22.71 20.94 3.51
CA SER A 89 23.94 20.73 2.71
C SER A 89 23.83 19.82 1.49
N VAL A 90 23.63 20.41 0.30
CA VAL A 90 24.63 20.48 -0.78
C VAL A 90 24.28 21.69 -1.68
N ARG A 91 25.11 22.72 -1.63
CA ARG A 91 25.06 23.91 -2.51
C ARG A 91 26.17 23.73 -3.55
N GLY A 92 25.84 23.63 -4.83
CA GLY A 92 26.87 23.50 -5.89
C GLY A 92 26.35 23.43 -7.34
N SER A 93 26.26 24.61 -7.96
CA SER A 93 26.39 24.93 -9.41
C SER A 93 25.36 24.40 -10.44
N SER A 94 24.45 25.29 -10.83
CA SER A 94 24.13 25.73 -12.21
C SER A 94 24.05 24.69 -13.34
N PHE A 95 22.83 24.36 -13.77
CA PHE A 95 22.39 24.58 -15.17
C PHE A 95 20.87 24.86 -15.19
N ARG A 96 20.49 25.80 -16.03
CA ARG A 96 19.22 26.51 -16.04
C ARG A 96 18.30 25.84 -17.06
N GLU A 97 17.22 25.20 -16.61
CA GLU A 97 16.08 24.84 -17.47
C GLU A 97 14.78 24.70 -16.68
N THR A 98 13.69 24.88 -17.41
CA THR A 98 12.42 25.50 -17.02
C THR A 98 11.54 24.62 -16.12
N ARG A 99 11.22 25.12 -14.91
CA ARG A 99 10.19 24.55 -14.00
C ARG A 99 8.80 25.01 -14.42
N PRO A 100 7.79 24.14 -14.56
CA PRO A 100 6.41 24.54 -14.32
C PRO A 100 6.12 24.51 -12.81
N ASN A 101 5.44 25.55 -12.36
CA ASN A 101 5.07 25.84 -10.98
C ASN A 101 4.44 24.64 -10.25
N GLN A 102 5.16 24.10 -9.27
CA GLN A 102 4.55 23.40 -8.15
C GLN A 102 4.12 24.47 -7.13
N ALA A 103 3.02 25.14 -7.45
CA ALA A 103 2.30 25.91 -6.46
C ALA A 103 1.68 24.91 -5.48
N VAL A 104 2.13 24.98 -4.23
CA VAL A 104 1.44 24.46 -3.07
C VAL A 104 0.06 25.11 -3.07
N ALA A 105 -0.92 24.44 -3.68
CA ALA A 105 -2.33 24.75 -3.48
C ALA A 105 -2.65 24.33 -2.05
N SER A 106 -2.48 25.30 -1.15
CA SER A 106 -3.19 25.38 0.10
C SER A 106 -4.65 24.93 -0.14
N ARG A 107 -5.01 23.78 0.45
CA ARG A 107 -6.39 23.29 0.48
C ARG A 107 -7.19 24.24 1.38
N TYR A 108 -7.60 25.38 0.84
CA TYR A 108 -8.83 26.00 1.27
C TYR A 108 -9.94 25.37 0.42
N ILE A 109 -10.78 24.59 1.10
CA ILE A 109 -12.05 24.11 0.56
C ILE A 109 -12.84 25.37 0.21
N SER A 110 -13.11 25.58 -1.09
CA SER A 110 -14.07 26.59 -1.53
C SER A 110 -15.44 26.13 -1.04
N GLU A 111 -16.16 26.98 -0.30
CA GLU A 111 -17.44 26.63 0.34
C GLU A 111 -18.59 26.33 -0.65
N ASP A 112 -18.35 26.38 -1.95
CA ASP A 112 -19.36 26.19 -3.00
C ASP A 112 -19.46 24.75 -3.54
N GLU A 113 -18.73 23.77 -2.98
CA GLU A 113 -18.81 22.37 -3.43
C GLU A 113 -19.31 21.44 -2.32
N PHE A 114 -20.60 21.59 -1.97
CA PHE A 114 -21.30 20.69 -1.06
C PHE A 114 -21.55 19.33 -1.75
N ARG A 115 -20.50 18.50 -1.84
CA ARG A 115 -20.60 17.13 -2.35
C ARG A 115 -21.18 16.21 -1.29
N SER A 116 -21.98 15.24 -1.71
CA SER A 116 -22.55 14.25 -0.81
C SER A 116 -21.45 13.33 -0.25
N ALA A 117 -21.53 12.93 1.02
CA ALA A 117 -20.56 12.03 1.65
C ALA A 117 -20.34 10.70 0.89
N MET A 118 -21.31 10.29 0.08
CA MET A 118 -21.21 9.15 -0.83
C MET A 118 -20.19 9.34 -1.95
N GLU A 119 -20.02 10.56 -2.48
CA GLU A 119 -19.05 10.87 -3.55
C GLU A 119 -17.62 10.96 -3.00
N PHE A 120 -17.45 11.49 -1.78
CA PHE A 120 -16.14 11.49 -1.13
C PHE A 120 -15.65 10.07 -0.80
N SER A 121 -16.57 9.17 -0.44
CA SER A 121 -16.24 7.77 -0.17
C SER A 121 -15.94 6.96 -1.43
N SER A 122 -16.59 7.24 -2.56
CA SER A 122 -16.38 6.45 -3.80
C SER A 122 -15.08 6.81 -4.51
N GLU A 123 -14.73 8.10 -4.55
CA GLU A 123 -13.48 8.57 -5.17
C GLU A 123 -12.23 8.18 -4.35
N ASP A 124 -12.28 8.29 -3.01
CA ASP A 124 -11.14 7.90 -2.15
C ASP A 124 -10.95 6.37 -2.07
N GLU A 125 -12.04 5.58 -2.02
CA GLU A 125 -11.94 4.12 -2.10
C GLU A 125 -11.40 3.66 -3.47
N GLY A 126 -11.79 4.33 -4.57
CA GLY A 126 -11.25 4.09 -5.91
C GLY A 126 -9.75 4.39 -6.00
N LEU A 127 -9.33 5.55 -5.49
CA LEU A 127 -7.92 5.97 -5.49
C LEU A 127 -7.04 5.09 -4.60
N ARG A 128 -7.56 4.66 -3.44
CA ARG A 128 -6.88 3.72 -2.54
C ARG A 128 -6.77 2.32 -3.15
N SER A 129 -7.84 1.82 -3.76
CA SER A 129 -7.82 0.54 -4.48
C SER A 129 -6.78 0.57 -5.59
N TYR A 130 -6.71 1.68 -6.33
CA TYR A 130 -5.76 1.88 -7.42
C TYR A 130 -4.30 1.93 -6.96
N ARG A 131 -4.00 2.63 -5.85
CA ARG A 131 -2.65 2.64 -5.25
C ARG A 131 -2.26 1.30 -4.61
N ASN A 132 -3.22 0.59 -4.03
CA ASN A 132 -2.97 -0.65 -3.32
C ASN A 132 -2.95 -1.88 -4.23
N ALA A 133 -3.54 -1.82 -5.43
CA ALA A 133 -3.54 -2.92 -6.38
C ALA A 133 -2.11 -3.34 -6.81
N PRO A 134 -1.21 -2.42 -7.24
CA PRO A 134 0.17 -2.76 -7.52
C PRO A 134 0.91 -3.37 -6.32
N LEU A 135 0.68 -2.81 -5.12
CA LEU A 135 1.32 -3.30 -3.89
C LEU A 135 0.88 -4.71 -3.50
N ARG A 136 -0.42 -5.03 -3.71
CA ARG A 136 -0.94 -6.39 -3.51
C ARG A 136 -0.35 -7.36 -4.53
N ALA A 137 -0.34 -6.99 -5.81
CA ALA A 137 0.21 -7.82 -6.88
C ALA A 137 1.71 -8.11 -6.66
N LEU A 138 2.48 -7.11 -6.21
CA LEU A 138 3.88 -7.26 -5.83
C LEU A 138 4.08 -8.26 -4.68
N ARG A 139 3.21 -8.21 -3.67
CA ARG A 139 3.26 -9.15 -2.54
C ARG A 139 2.99 -10.58 -3.01
N GLU A 140 1.92 -10.79 -3.76
CA GLU A 140 1.55 -12.11 -4.30
C GLU A 140 2.66 -12.66 -5.20
N ALA A 141 3.26 -11.82 -6.04
CA ALA A 141 4.39 -12.21 -6.88
C ALA A 141 5.63 -12.58 -6.06
N SER A 142 5.92 -11.85 -4.97
CA SER A 142 7.06 -12.18 -4.10
C SER A 142 6.91 -13.56 -3.43
N GLU A 143 5.71 -13.87 -2.93
CA GLU A 143 5.37 -15.16 -2.34
C GLU A 143 5.45 -16.29 -3.40
N LYS A 144 4.99 -16.01 -4.64
CA LYS A 144 5.09 -16.94 -5.76
C LYS A 144 6.54 -17.23 -6.16
N VAL A 145 7.38 -16.20 -6.26
CA VAL A 145 8.82 -16.35 -6.56
C VAL A 145 9.51 -17.20 -5.50
N GLU A 146 9.23 -16.95 -4.21
CA GLU A 146 9.82 -17.74 -3.13
C GLU A 146 9.41 -19.22 -3.22
N THR A 147 8.14 -19.48 -3.53
CA THR A 147 7.62 -20.84 -3.72
C THR A 147 8.31 -21.56 -4.88
N HIS A 148 8.45 -20.89 -6.03
CA HIS A 148 9.15 -21.44 -7.19
C HIS A 148 10.64 -21.71 -6.92
N LEU A 149 11.31 -20.83 -6.18
CA LEU A 149 12.72 -21.04 -5.79
C LEU A 149 12.86 -22.26 -4.86
N ARG A 150 11.90 -22.50 -3.97
CA ARG A 150 11.87 -23.70 -3.12
C ARG A 150 11.69 -24.97 -3.97
N GLN A 151 10.74 -24.98 -4.90
CA GLN A 151 10.52 -26.11 -5.83
C GLN A 151 11.75 -26.40 -6.70
N ALA A 152 12.39 -25.36 -7.24
CA ALA A 152 13.61 -25.51 -8.03
C ALA A 152 14.74 -26.17 -7.22
N ARG A 153 14.87 -25.86 -5.92
CA ARG A 153 15.85 -26.48 -5.02
C ARG A 153 15.56 -27.95 -4.72
N LEU A 154 14.30 -28.38 -4.81
CA LEU A 154 13.89 -29.78 -4.64
C LEU A 154 14.18 -30.64 -5.88
N GLY A 155 14.63 -30.05 -6.98
CA GLY A 155 15.00 -30.78 -8.21
C GLY A 155 13.82 -31.12 -9.11
N GLU A 156 12.65 -30.50 -8.90
CA GLU A 156 11.45 -30.74 -9.71
C GLU A 156 11.53 -30.13 -11.13
N TRP A 157 12.51 -29.26 -11.37
CA TRP A 157 12.61 -28.48 -12.60
C TRP A 157 13.55 -29.13 -13.62
N LYS A 158 13.18 -29.05 -14.90
CA LYS A 158 13.98 -29.59 -15.99
C LYS A 158 15.19 -28.69 -16.26
N VAL A 159 16.38 -29.27 -16.33
CA VAL A 159 17.60 -28.56 -16.72
C VAL A 159 17.63 -28.36 -18.23
N LEU A 160 17.63 -27.10 -18.69
CA LEU A 160 17.79 -26.74 -20.10
C LEU A 160 19.25 -26.44 -20.45
N LYS A 161 19.99 -25.82 -19.52
CA LYS A 161 21.42 -25.51 -19.66
C LYS A 161 22.12 -25.68 -18.30
N VAL A 162 23.23 -26.41 -18.28
CA VAL A 162 23.90 -26.82 -17.04
C VAL A 162 24.80 -25.73 -16.44
N LYS A 163 25.58 -25.00 -17.27
CA LYS A 163 26.45 -23.90 -16.82
C LYS A 163 26.49 -22.75 -17.83
N GLU A 164 26.66 -21.53 -17.30
CA GLU A 164 26.96 -20.25 -17.98
C GLU A 164 25.98 -19.80 -19.11
N PRO A 165 24.79 -19.28 -18.78
CA PRO A 165 24.13 -19.37 -17.48
C PRO A 165 23.49 -20.74 -17.28
N MET A 166 23.30 -21.15 -16.02
CA MET A 166 22.45 -22.30 -15.71
C MET A 166 20.99 -21.89 -15.97
N VAL A 167 20.23 -22.72 -16.69
CA VAL A 167 18.83 -22.47 -17.03
C VAL A 167 18.00 -23.69 -16.67
N LEU A 168 16.98 -23.49 -15.84
CA LEU A 168 15.98 -24.49 -15.46
C LEU A 168 14.59 -24.05 -15.94
N GLN A 169 13.72 -25.02 -16.22
CA GLN A 169 12.35 -24.81 -16.63
C GLN A 169 11.40 -25.64 -15.76
N ALA A 170 10.41 -24.97 -15.20
CA ALA A 170 9.30 -25.57 -14.46
C ALA A 170 8.24 -26.15 -15.41
N PRO A 171 7.37 -27.07 -14.93
CA PRO A 171 6.25 -27.60 -15.72
C PRO A 171 5.27 -26.53 -16.22
N ASP A 172 5.14 -25.42 -15.51
CA ASP A 172 4.26 -24.29 -15.86
C ASP A 172 4.92 -23.27 -16.80
N SER A 173 6.07 -23.62 -17.42
CA SER A 173 6.87 -22.72 -18.25
C SER A 173 7.47 -21.52 -17.51
N THR A 174 7.63 -21.59 -16.19
CA THR A 174 8.49 -20.67 -15.45
C THR A 174 9.96 -21.02 -15.69
N TYR A 175 10.81 -20.00 -15.86
CA TYR A 175 12.24 -20.18 -16.10
C TYR A 175 13.06 -19.63 -14.92
N TYR A 176 14.09 -20.36 -14.54
CA TYR A 176 15.08 -19.93 -13.56
C TYR A 176 16.45 -19.84 -14.24
N VAL A 177 17.07 -18.68 -14.15
CA VAL A 177 18.37 -18.41 -14.75
C VAL A 177 19.34 -18.00 -13.65
N ARG A 178 20.51 -18.65 -13.61
CA ARG A 178 21.58 -18.33 -12.67
C ARG A 178 22.90 -18.14 -13.40
N ALA A 179 23.58 -17.06 -13.07
CA ALA A 179 24.96 -16.79 -13.46
C ALA A 179 25.72 -16.29 -12.23
N ASP A 180 27.01 -16.61 -12.16
CA ASP A 180 27.89 -16.15 -11.09
C ASP A 180 28.79 -15.03 -11.67
N PHE A 181 28.98 -13.96 -10.91
CA PHE A 181 29.77 -12.79 -11.31
C PHE A 181 30.83 -12.47 -10.26
N GLY A 182 32.04 -12.15 -10.69
CA GLY A 182 33.17 -11.81 -9.79
C GLY A 182 33.15 -10.36 -9.29
N CYS A 183 32.00 -9.83 -8.87
CA CYS A 183 31.86 -8.46 -8.38
C CYS A 183 30.91 -8.38 -7.16
N SER A 184 30.80 -7.20 -6.55
CA SER A 184 29.96 -7.02 -5.36
C SER A 184 28.46 -7.00 -5.72
N PRO A 185 27.57 -7.38 -4.78
CA PRO A 185 26.13 -7.32 -4.99
C PRO A 185 25.61 -5.94 -5.39
N GLN A 186 26.22 -4.87 -4.87
CA GLN A 186 25.87 -3.50 -5.20
C GLN A 186 26.14 -3.16 -6.67
N VAL A 187 27.27 -3.61 -7.23
CA VAL A 187 27.61 -3.39 -8.65
C VAL A 187 26.61 -4.10 -9.55
N LEU A 188 26.24 -5.34 -9.22
CA LEU A 188 25.21 -6.06 -9.97
C LEU A 188 23.84 -5.39 -9.85
N PHE A 189 23.50 -4.90 -8.67
CA PHE A 189 22.26 -4.18 -8.45
C PHE A 189 22.19 -2.89 -9.29
N ASP A 190 23.25 -2.07 -9.25
CA ASP A 190 23.30 -0.84 -10.05
C ASP A 190 23.21 -1.17 -11.55
N ALA A 191 23.92 -2.19 -12.03
CA ALA A 191 23.83 -2.66 -13.41
C ALA A 191 22.43 -3.14 -13.80
N ALA A 192 21.79 -3.97 -12.97
CA ALA A 192 20.50 -4.58 -13.28
C ALA A 192 19.30 -3.63 -13.09
N TRP A 193 19.38 -2.69 -12.15
CA TRP A 193 18.24 -1.86 -11.76
C TRP A 193 18.30 -0.43 -12.28
N LYS A 194 19.49 0.20 -12.26
CA LYS A 194 19.68 1.62 -12.63
C LYS A 194 20.24 1.77 -14.04
N ASP A 195 21.24 0.96 -14.36
CA ASP A 195 22.05 1.07 -15.58
C ASP A 195 21.64 0.07 -16.67
N VAL A 196 20.39 -0.46 -16.61
CA VAL A 196 19.94 -1.53 -17.51
C VAL A 196 20.13 -1.17 -19.00
N MET A 197 19.92 0.10 -19.37
CA MET A 197 20.07 0.57 -20.75
C MET A 197 21.53 0.64 -21.22
N ARG A 198 22.51 0.60 -20.32
CA ARG A 198 23.94 0.68 -20.69
C ARG A 198 24.44 -0.63 -21.29
N TRP A 199 23.85 -1.75 -20.91
CA TRP A 199 24.31 -3.08 -21.32
C TRP A 199 23.22 -3.89 -22.04
N ASN A 200 21.94 -3.66 -21.76
CA ASN A 200 20.86 -4.42 -22.37
C ASN A 200 20.48 -3.86 -23.74
N THR A 201 21.09 -4.41 -24.79
CA THR A 201 20.81 -4.01 -26.18
C THR A 201 19.41 -4.37 -26.67
N GLN A 202 18.65 -5.17 -25.91
CA GLN A 202 17.27 -5.52 -26.27
C GLN A 202 16.27 -4.44 -25.86
N LEU A 203 16.63 -3.51 -24.97
CA LEU A 203 15.75 -2.41 -24.59
C LEU A 203 15.98 -1.20 -25.50
N VAL A 204 14.90 -0.67 -26.06
CA VAL A 204 14.87 0.54 -26.89
C VAL A 204 14.59 1.76 -26.03
N GLU A 205 13.67 1.64 -25.09
CA GLU A 205 13.29 2.69 -24.16
C GLU A 205 13.09 2.07 -22.77
N ALA A 206 13.51 2.77 -21.71
CA ALA A 206 13.15 2.38 -20.37
C ALA A 206 13.22 3.59 -19.43
N ARG A 207 12.18 3.80 -18.63
CA ARG A 207 12.06 4.95 -17.74
C ARG A 207 11.14 4.68 -16.56
N VAL A 208 11.44 5.31 -15.43
CA VAL A 208 10.54 5.37 -14.29
C VAL A 208 9.41 6.36 -14.59
N ILE A 209 8.16 5.90 -14.48
CA ILE A 209 6.97 6.69 -14.75
C ILE A 209 6.45 7.37 -13.48
N ALA A 210 6.46 6.65 -12.36
CA ALA A 210 6.06 7.19 -11.06
C ALA A 210 6.76 6.45 -9.93
N ILE A 211 6.94 7.14 -8.80
CA ILE A 211 7.47 6.55 -7.56
C ILE A 211 6.30 6.40 -6.60
N ILE A 212 6.04 5.19 -6.12
CA ILE A 212 4.95 4.90 -5.17
C ILE A 212 5.46 5.14 -3.74
N ASP A 213 6.63 4.61 -3.43
CA ASP A 213 7.32 4.78 -2.14
C ASP A 213 8.85 4.69 -2.32
N SER A 214 9.62 4.69 -1.24
CA SER A 214 11.09 4.66 -1.29
C SER A 214 11.69 3.39 -1.89
N VAL A 215 10.90 2.32 -2.02
CA VAL A 215 11.34 1.00 -2.49
C VAL A 215 10.50 0.45 -3.64
N THR A 216 9.51 1.21 -4.11
CA THR A 216 8.53 0.78 -5.11
C THR A 216 8.33 1.86 -6.17
N ASP A 217 8.51 1.49 -7.43
CA ASP A 217 8.30 2.37 -8.57
C ASP A 217 7.44 1.71 -9.67
N LEU A 218 6.86 2.54 -10.53
CA LEU A 218 6.22 2.14 -11.78
C LEU A 218 7.21 2.40 -12.90
N TYR A 219 7.49 1.36 -13.68
CA TYR A 219 8.54 1.34 -14.67
C TYR A 219 8.00 0.94 -16.03
N TYR A 220 8.29 1.76 -17.02
CA TYR A 220 7.99 1.47 -18.40
C TYR A 220 9.26 1.00 -19.10
N SER A 221 9.15 -0.06 -19.88
CA SER A 221 10.22 -0.48 -20.79
C SER A 221 9.68 -0.95 -22.13
N MET A 222 10.45 -0.74 -23.19
CA MET A 222 10.14 -1.21 -24.53
C MET A 222 11.33 -1.99 -25.08
N THR A 223 11.03 -3.12 -25.71
CA THR A 223 12.01 -4.00 -26.33
C THR A 223 12.07 -3.82 -27.85
N ALA A 224 13.27 -4.03 -28.40
CA ALA A 224 13.50 -4.15 -29.82
C ALA A 224 12.87 -5.46 -30.35
N PRO A 225 12.48 -5.52 -31.63
CA PRO A 225 12.03 -6.77 -32.23
C PRO A 225 13.13 -7.84 -32.13
N ALA A 226 12.75 -9.06 -31.82
CA ALA A 226 13.68 -10.19 -31.70
C ALA A 226 13.54 -11.17 -32.87
N LEU A 227 14.52 -12.07 -32.99
CA LEU A 227 14.57 -13.13 -34.00
C LEU A 227 14.36 -12.59 -35.43
N LYS A 228 15.09 -11.56 -35.84
CA LYS A 228 14.98 -10.94 -37.18
C LYS A 228 13.55 -10.50 -37.55
N GLY A 229 12.74 -10.12 -36.56
CA GLY A 229 11.38 -9.63 -36.75
C GLY A 229 10.27 -10.67 -36.62
N TYR A 230 10.60 -11.94 -36.33
CA TYR A 230 9.58 -12.95 -35.96
C TYR A 230 8.90 -12.63 -34.62
N VAL A 231 9.58 -11.91 -33.74
CA VAL A 231 9.01 -11.39 -32.50
C VAL A 231 8.95 -9.87 -32.62
N SER A 232 7.73 -9.33 -32.58
CA SER A 232 7.49 -7.88 -32.60
C SER A 232 8.07 -7.20 -31.36
N SER A 233 8.26 -5.89 -31.43
CA SER A 233 8.55 -5.07 -30.25
C SER A 233 7.48 -5.28 -29.18
N ARG A 234 7.91 -5.29 -27.91
CA ARG A 234 7.01 -5.36 -26.77
C ARG A 234 7.21 -4.22 -25.82
N ASP A 235 6.13 -3.68 -25.28
CA ASP A 235 6.18 -2.76 -24.16
C ASP A 235 5.75 -3.46 -22.86
N PHE A 236 6.32 -3.02 -21.76
CA PHE A 236 6.07 -3.55 -20.43
C PHE A 236 5.86 -2.38 -19.50
N PHE A 237 4.79 -2.45 -18.71
CA PHE A 237 4.49 -1.48 -17.67
C PHE A 237 4.40 -2.24 -16.36
N ASP A 238 5.50 -2.19 -15.61
CA ASP A 238 5.70 -3.00 -14.42
C ASP A 238 5.69 -2.15 -13.16
N ALA A 239 5.01 -2.63 -12.12
CA ALA A 239 5.32 -2.24 -10.77
C ALA A 239 6.57 -3.02 -10.33
N ARG A 240 7.57 -2.31 -9.82
CA ARG A 240 8.81 -2.94 -9.33
C ARG A 240 9.00 -2.60 -7.86
N ARG A 241 9.49 -3.57 -7.11
CA ARG A 241 9.84 -3.39 -5.70
C ARG A 241 11.21 -3.97 -5.41
N ILE A 242 11.99 -3.23 -4.65
CA ILE A 242 13.30 -3.65 -4.17
C ILE A 242 13.27 -3.92 -2.66
N HIS A 243 14.01 -4.93 -2.25
CA HIS A 243 14.37 -5.18 -0.86
C HIS A 243 15.88 -5.39 -0.75
N PHE A 244 16.49 -4.80 0.27
CA PHE A 244 17.89 -5.02 0.60
C PHE A 244 17.97 -5.68 1.98
N ASP A 245 18.54 -6.89 2.01
CA ASP A 245 18.86 -7.60 3.24
C ASP A 245 20.30 -7.27 3.64
N SER A 246 20.44 -6.50 4.72
CA SER A 246 21.74 -6.08 5.25
C SER A 246 22.53 -7.21 5.92
N ALA A 247 21.87 -8.23 6.46
CA ALA A 247 22.54 -9.36 7.10
C ALA A 247 23.15 -10.29 6.04
N MET A 248 22.41 -10.53 4.95
CA MET A 248 22.84 -11.39 3.85
C MET A 248 23.54 -10.62 2.71
N GLN A 249 23.64 -9.29 2.81
CA GLN A 249 24.16 -8.40 1.75
C GLN A 249 23.54 -8.69 0.38
N THR A 250 22.22 -8.91 0.35
CA THR A 250 21.50 -9.37 -0.85
C THR A 250 20.45 -8.37 -1.28
N TYR A 251 20.43 -8.03 -2.57
CA TYR A 251 19.37 -7.25 -3.21
C TYR A 251 18.37 -8.19 -3.87
N SER A 252 17.09 -8.02 -3.53
CA SER A 252 15.98 -8.76 -4.15
C SER A 252 15.05 -7.78 -4.85
N GLY A 253 14.74 -8.05 -6.11
CA GLY A 253 13.87 -7.22 -6.93
C GLY A 253 12.72 -8.04 -7.49
N VAL A 254 11.49 -7.54 -7.36
CA VAL A 254 10.28 -8.17 -7.91
C VAL A 254 9.62 -7.21 -8.89
N PHE A 255 9.22 -7.72 -10.05
CA PHE A 255 8.57 -6.97 -11.12
C PHE A 255 7.25 -7.65 -11.42
N VAL A 256 6.18 -6.87 -11.56
CA VAL A 256 4.85 -7.35 -11.90
C VAL A 256 4.22 -6.42 -12.90
N SER A 257 3.78 -6.97 -14.04
CA SER A 257 3.03 -6.21 -15.04
C SER A 257 1.70 -5.75 -14.44
N VAL A 258 1.42 -4.46 -14.58
CA VAL A 258 0.20 -3.82 -14.07
C VAL A 258 -0.49 -3.03 -15.17
N GLU A 259 -1.81 -2.89 -15.07
CA GLU A 259 -2.56 -2.05 -15.99
C GLU A 259 -2.74 -0.63 -15.42
N SER A 260 -2.45 0.39 -16.23
CA SER A 260 -2.64 1.77 -15.82
C SER A 260 -3.08 2.71 -16.93
N PRO A 261 -4.05 3.61 -16.65
CA PRO A 261 -4.39 4.67 -17.58
C PRO A 261 -3.26 5.69 -17.75
N ALA A 262 -2.28 5.73 -16.83
CA ALA A 262 -1.11 6.59 -16.94
C ALA A 262 -0.16 6.16 -18.07
N CYS A 263 -0.25 4.91 -18.51
CA CYS A 263 0.52 4.37 -19.64
C CYS A 263 -0.40 3.50 -20.50
N PRO A 264 -1.21 4.09 -21.40
CA PRO A 264 -2.07 3.32 -22.29
C PRO A 264 -1.24 2.48 -23.26
N VAL A 265 -1.86 1.44 -23.84
CA VAL A 265 -1.22 0.59 -24.85
C VAL A 265 -0.76 1.46 -26.02
N HIS A 266 0.45 1.21 -26.52
CA HIS A 266 1.02 2.00 -27.59
C HIS A 266 0.06 2.02 -28.80
N ALA A 267 -0.23 3.21 -29.34
CA ALA A 267 -1.17 3.37 -30.47
C ALA A 267 -0.71 2.66 -31.76
N ASN A 268 0.56 2.24 -31.81
CA ASN A 268 1.13 1.53 -32.93
C ASN A 268 0.89 0.03 -32.74
N LYS A 269 0.02 -0.56 -33.58
CA LYS A 269 -0.32 -2.00 -33.55
C LYS A 269 0.86 -2.96 -33.75
N LYS A 270 2.06 -2.44 -34.06
CA LYS A 270 3.31 -3.22 -34.15
C LYS A 270 3.98 -3.47 -32.80
N VAL A 271 3.56 -2.78 -31.74
CA VAL A 271 4.06 -2.98 -30.37
C VAL A 271 3.00 -3.74 -29.59
N VAL A 272 3.41 -4.83 -28.94
CA VAL A 272 2.52 -5.72 -28.16
C VAL A 272 2.81 -5.54 -26.67
N ARG A 273 1.78 -5.39 -25.84
CA ARG A 273 1.90 -5.43 -24.38
C ARG A 273 1.76 -6.85 -23.86
#